data_AF-A0A255PMT0-F1
#
_entry.id   AF-A0A255PMT0-F1
#
_cell.length_a   1.000
_cell.length_b   1.000
_cell.length_c   1.000
_cell.angle_alpha   90.00
_cell.angle_beta   90.00
_cell.angle_gamma   90.00
#
_symmetry.space_group_name_H-M   'P 1'
#
loop_
_entity.id
_entity.type
_entity.pdbx_description
1 polymer ?
#
loop_
_entity_poly.entity_id
_entity_poly.type
_entity_poly.pdbx_seq_one_letter_code
_entity_poly.pdbx_strand_id
1 'polypeptide(L)' 'MGMDHAKVRAIADPRTGTIEVHSDPCKGRYACKEPCIFGDSVSFGPWTVDTSAFRRYGKAGN' A
#
# COMPACT_ATOMS: atom_id res chain seq x y z
N MET A 1 -23.59 -13.98 -11.24
CA MET A 1 -22.60 -13.79 -10.17
C MET A 1 -21.68 -12.68 -10.64
N GLY A 2 -22.03 -11.42 -10.36
CA GLY A 2 -21.22 -10.28 -10.78
C GLY A 2 -19.92 -10.31 -9.99
N MET A 3 -18.79 -10.43 -10.67
CA MET A 3 -17.49 -10.21 -10.06
C MET A 3 -17.40 -8.71 -9.75
N ASP A 4 -17.86 -8.32 -8.57
CA ASP A 4 -17.67 -6.96 -8.05
C ASP A 4 -16.18 -6.64 -8.16
N HIS A 5 -15.83 -5.58 -8.89
CA HIS A 5 -14.45 -5.15 -9.02
C HIS A 5 -13.95 -4.79 -7.62
N ALA A 6 -13.19 -5.69 -6.99
CA ALA A 6 -12.69 -5.47 -5.65
C ALA A 6 -11.78 -4.25 -5.67
N LYS A 7 -12.22 -3.15 -5.06
CA LYS A 7 -11.43 -1.93 -4.97
C LYS A 7 -10.34 -2.13 -3.93
N VAL A 8 -9.13 -2.39 -4.40
CA VAL A 8 -7.90 -2.37 -3.61
C VAL A 8 -7.29 -0.97 -3.65
N ARG A 9 -6.67 -0.49 -2.57
CA ARG A 9 -5.88 0.76 -2.55
C ARG A 9 -4.60 0.62 -1.70
N ALA A 10 -3.52 1.27 -2.12
CA ALA A 10 -2.28 1.37 -1.35
C ALA A 10 -2.01 2.83 -1.01
N ILE A 11 -1.52 3.10 0.20
CA ILE A 11 -1.13 4.43 0.67
C ILE A 11 0.34 4.37 1.03
N ALA A 12 1.18 5.13 0.32
CA ALA A 12 2.58 5.28 0.66
C ALA A 12 2.80 6.55 1.49
N ASP A 13 3.39 6.41 2.67
CA ASP A 13 3.86 7.52 3.49
C ASP A 13 5.39 7.67 3.39
N PRO A 14 5.90 8.56 2.53
CA PRO A 14 7.34 8.80 2.38
C PRO A 14 7.98 9.50 3.59
N ARG A 15 7.21 9.97 4.58
CA ARG A 15 7.74 10.52 5.84
C ARG A 15 8.31 9.42 6.73
N THR A 16 7.55 8.32 6.87
CA THR A 16 7.95 7.16 7.68
C THR A 16 8.57 6.05 6.83
N GLY A 17 8.41 6.11 5.51
CA GLY A 17 8.87 5.08 4.58
C GLY A 17 8.04 3.81 4.70
N THR A 18 6.73 3.97 4.87
CA THR A 18 5.77 2.87 5.06
C THR A 18 4.70 2.85 3.98
N ILE A 19 4.10 1.69 3.77
CA ILE A 19 2.99 1.47 2.85
C ILE A 19 1.88 0.75 3.61
N GLU A 20 0.66 1.24 3.48
CA GLU A 20 -0.56 0.56 3.94
C GLU A 20 -1.33 0.04 2.72
N VAL A 21 -1.48 -1.28 2.63
CA VAL A 21 -2.34 -1.93 1.64
C VAL A 21 -3.71 -2.21 2.24
N HIS A 22 -4.75 -1.87 1.49
CA HIS A 22 -6.15 -2.10 1.83
C HIS A 22 -6.80 -3.02 0.80
N SER A 23 -7.03 -4.27 1.23
CA SER A 23 -7.53 -5.35 0.37
C SER A 23 -8.72 -6.03 1.00
N ASP A 24 -9.87 -5.37 1.02
CA ASP A 24 -11.21 -5.97 1.18
C ASP A 24 -12.27 -4.85 1.11
N PRO A 25 -13.16 -4.82 0.10
CA PRO A 25 -14.28 -3.90 0.09
C PRO A 25 -15.52 -4.48 0.80
N CYS A 26 -15.48 -5.73 1.29
CA CYS A 26 -16.67 -6.37 1.85
C CYS A 26 -17.21 -5.53 3.02
N LYS A 27 -18.41 -4.97 2.82
CA LYS A 27 -19.17 -4.16 3.78
C LYS A 27 -18.53 -2.80 4.13
N GLY A 28 -17.78 -2.20 3.21
CA GLY A 28 -17.36 -0.79 3.32
C GLY A 28 -16.27 -0.54 4.38
N ARG A 29 -15.58 -1.58 4.84
CA ARG A 29 -14.47 -1.46 5.78
C ARG A 29 -13.25 -2.20 5.23
N TYR A 30 -12.20 -1.45 4.93
CA TYR A 30 -10.90 -2.00 4.59
C TYR A 30 -10.28 -2.64 5.84
N ALA A 31 -10.58 -3.91 6.08
CA ALA A 31 -10.27 -4.59 7.33
C ALA A 31 -8.79 -5.02 7.46
N CYS A 32 -8.13 -5.29 6.33
CA CYS A 32 -6.71 -5.64 6.32
C CYS A 32 -5.85 -4.39 6.07
N LYS A 33 -4.95 -4.13 7.01
CA LYS A 33 -3.84 -3.19 6.89
C LYS A 33 -2.56 -3.98 7.12
N GLU A 34 -1.76 -4.13 6.08
CA GLU A 34 -0.41 -4.68 6.23
C GLU A 34 0.58 -3.53 6.10
N PRO A 35 1.30 -3.16 7.19
CA PRO A 35 2.35 -2.17 7.12
C PRO A 35 3.59 -2.81 6.48
N CYS A 36 3.97 -2.33 5.29
CA CYS A 36 5.22 -2.69 4.63
C CYS A 36 6.20 -1.52 4.68
N ILE A 37 7.49 -1.79 4.78
CA ILE A 37 8.54 -0.77 4.75
C ILE A 37 9.00 -0.60 3.29
N PHE A 38 9.37 0.62 2.90
CA PHE A 38 10.00 0.86 1.60
C PHE A 38 11.24 -0.02 1.44
N GLY A 39 11.37 -0.65 0.27
CA GLY A 39 12.44 -1.62 -0.01
C GLY A 39 11.94 -3.04 -0.19
N ASP A 40 10.71 -3.33 0.20
CA ASP A 40 10.07 -4.63 0.02
C ASP A 40 9.21 -4.71 -1.25
N SER A 41 8.94 -5.94 -1.71
CA SER A 41 7.91 -6.22 -2.71
C SER A 41 6.55 -6.36 -2.02
N VAL A 42 5.62 -5.48 -2.36
CA VAL A 42 4.31 -5.40 -1.70
C VAL A 42 3.23 -6.00 -2.60
N SER A 43 2.47 -6.95 -2.05
CA SER A 43 1.33 -7.56 -2.75
C SER A 43 0.11 -6.64 -2.70
N PHE A 44 -0.50 -6.40 -3.86
CA PHE A 44 -1.60 -5.45 -4.04
C PHE A 44 -2.65 -6.02 -5.01
N GLY A 45 -3.62 -6.75 -4.46
CA GLY A 45 -4.59 -7.49 -5.28
C GLY A 45 -3.85 -8.48 -6.20
N PRO A 46 -4.11 -8.46 -7.53
CA PRO A 46 -3.40 -9.31 -8.48
C PRO A 46 -2.01 -8.80 -8.87
N TRP A 47 -1.59 -7.65 -8.35
CA TRP A 47 -0.31 -7.01 -8.69
C TRP A 47 0.70 -7.13 -7.55
N THR A 48 1.97 -7.07 -7.90
CA THR A 48 3.08 -6.90 -6.96
C THR A 48 3.81 -5.62 -7.33
N VAL A 49 4.06 -4.77 -6.34
CA VAL A 49 4.77 -3.49 -6.52
C VAL A 49 6.14 -3.60 -5.87
N ASP A 50 7.20 -3.38 -6.65
CA ASP A 50 8.53 -3.16 -6.11
C ASP A 50 8.62 -1.74 -5.52
N THR A 51 8.89 -1.66 -4.23
CA THR A 51 8.89 -0.37 -3.52
C THR A 51 10.30 0.16 -3.28
N SER A 52 11.32 -0.54 -3.80
CA SER A 52 12.74 -0.15 -3.68
C SER A 52 13.03 1.21 -4.32
N ALA A 53 12.27 1.57 -5.36
CA ALA A 53 12.40 2.86 -6.04
C ALA A 53 11.71 4.02 -5.28
N PHE A 54 10.93 3.75 -4.24
CA PHE A 54 10.20 4.79 -3.51
C PHE A 54 11.16 5.61 -2.64
N ARG A 55 11.15 6.93 -2.85
CA ARG A 55 12.00 7.84 -2.09
C ARG A 55 11.29 8.25 -0.82
N ARG A 56 11.99 8.13 0.31
CA ARG A 56 11.62 8.88 1.51
C ARG A 56 11.82 10.36 1.23
N TYR A 57 11.02 11.21 1.87
CA TYR A 57 11.39 12.61 1.93
C TYR A 57 12.77 12.69 2.59
N GLY A 58 13.71 13.39 1.96
CA GLY A 58 14.93 13.77 2.65
C GLY A 58 14.55 14.48 3.94
N LYS A 59 15.34 14.34 5.00
CA LYS A 59 15.22 15.24 6.16
C LYS A 59 15.15 16.65 5.58
N ALA A 60 14.09 17.41 5.88
CA ALA A 60 14.10 18.84 5.59
C ALA A 60 15.42 19.37 6.14
N GLY A 61 16.22 19.97 5.26
CA GLY A 61 17.65 20.18 5.47
C GLY A 61 17.95 20.79 6.85
N ASN A 62 19.02 20.30 7.45
CA ASN A 62 19.71 21.02 8.52
C ASN A 62 20.52 22.15 7.90
#